data_AF-A0A7X9WNZ5-F1
#
_entry.id   AF-A0A7X9WNZ5-F1
#
_cell.length_a   1.000
_cell.length_b   1.000
_cell.length_c   1.000
_cell.angle_alpha   90.00
_cell.angle_beta   90.00
_cell.angle_gamma   90.00
#
_symmetry.space_group_name_H-M   'P 1'
#
loop_
_entity.id
_entity.type
_entity.pdbx_description
1 polymer ?
#
loop_
_entity_poly.entity_id
_entity_poly.type
_entity_poly.pdbx_seq_one_letter_code
_entity_poly.pdbx_strand_id
1 'polypeptide(L)'
;MVKRVLLAATVLVALSACQEQAPQPKNEAVTPTAPNAPPTGEPDGNSMAPAGDLASWMIGTWSFAGECSTDLVVTYEADGRLENAGNIGTWKLDGDTVTETIHERVALDSEYGGVEKLKSPEQLRYTVSRTDQKHGVLTINGRAVPIQRC
;
A
#
# COMPACT_ATOMS: atom_id res chain seq x y z
N MET A 1 -9.65 -31.70 63.38
CA MET A 1 -9.56 -33.08 62.81
C MET A 1 -10.42 -33.05 61.56
N VAL A 2 -10.04 -33.39 60.32
CA VAL A 2 -9.22 -34.46 59.71
C VAL A 2 -8.79 -33.92 58.32
N LYS A 3 -7.49 -33.80 58.00
CA LYS A 3 -6.65 -34.69 57.15
C LYS A 3 -7.05 -34.78 55.64
N ARG A 4 -6.19 -34.16 54.81
CA ARG A 4 -5.65 -34.51 53.46
C ARG A 4 -6.43 -35.48 52.55
N VAL A 5 -6.40 -35.24 51.23
CA VAL A 5 -5.70 -36.07 50.22
C VAL A 5 -5.96 -35.54 48.78
N LEU A 6 -4.88 -35.49 47.98
CA LEU A 6 -4.80 -35.25 46.53
C LEU A 6 -5.68 -36.22 45.71
N LEU A 7 -6.15 -35.80 44.52
CA LEU A 7 -6.12 -36.67 43.33
C LEU A 7 -6.31 -35.87 42.02
N ALA A 8 -5.47 -36.22 41.05
CA ALA A 8 -5.36 -35.67 39.72
C ALA A 8 -6.55 -36.03 38.81
N ALA A 9 -6.86 -35.17 37.83
CA ALA A 9 -7.76 -35.50 36.73
C ALA A 9 -7.17 -35.01 35.39
N THR A 10 -6.42 -35.92 34.77
CA THR A 10 -6.39 -36.32 33.37
C THR A 10 -7.00 -35.36 32.33
N VAL A 11 -6.15 -34.81 31.46
CA VAL A 11 -6.55 -34.23 30.17
C VAL A 11 -6.41 -35.32 29.10
N LEU A 12 -7.53 -35.70 28.50
CA LEU A 12 -7.59 -36.55 27.29
C LEU A 12 -8.44 -35.78 26.27
N VAL A 13 -7.81 -35.19 25.26
CA VAL A 13 -8.50 -34.68 24.07
C VAL A 13 -8.00 -35.48 22.89
N ALA A 14 -8.84 -36.41 22.43
CA ALA A 14 -8.68 -37.14 21.20
C ALA A 14 -9.12 -36.25 20.03
N LEU A 15 -8.19 -35.90 19.14
CA LEU A 15 -8.49 -35.32 17.84
C LEU A 15 -8.05 -36.32 16.77
N SER A 16 -9.04 -37.03 16.26
CA SER A 16 -9.01 -37.80 15.02
C SER A 16 -8.91 -36.84 13.83
N ALA A 17 -7.84 -36.94 13.04
CA ALA A 17 -7.84 -36.56 11.64
C ALA A 17 -6.85 -37.46 10.88
N CYS A 18 -7.40 -38.36 10.06
CA CYS A 18 -6.66 -39.23 9.16
C CYS A 18 -5.90 -38.41 8.10
N GLN A 19 -4.77 -38.98 7.72
CA GLN A 19 -3.95 -38.63 6.57
C GLN A 19 -4.71 -38.85 5.26
N GLU A 20 -4.46 -38.00 4.26
CA GLU A 20 -4.21 -38.48 2.89
C GLU A 20 -3.46 -37.40 2.11
N GLN A 21 -2.14 -37.57 1.98
CA GLN A 21 -1.29 -36.68 1.19
C GLN A 21 -1.03 -37.36 -0.16
N ALA A 22 -1.60 -36.78 -1.21
CA ALA A 22 -1.58 -37.28 -2.58
C ALA A 22 -0.14 -37.42 -3.15
N PRO A 23 0.06 -38.25 -4.19
CA PRO A 23 1.38 -38.56 -4.74
C PRO A 23 2.09 -37.34 -5.32
N GLN A 24 3.39 -37.18 -5.01
CA GLN A 24 4.25 -36.17 -5.62
C GLN A 24 4.56 -36.52 -7.09
N PRO A 25 4.41 -35.59 -8.04
CA PRO A 25 4.99 -35.73 -9.36
C PRO A 25 6.51 -35.46 -9.35
N LYS A 26 7.19 -36.29 -10.15
CA LYS A 26 8.64 -36.43 -10.32
C LYS A 26 9.33 -35.16 -10.83
N ASN A 27 10.59 -34.99 -10.38
CA ASN A 27 11.58 -34.09 -10.95
C ASN A 27 11.67 -34.21 -12.48
N GLU A 28 11.33 -33.14 -13.18
CA GLU A 28 11.82 -32.86 -14.52
C GLU A 28 12.88 -31.75 -14.44
N ALA A 29 13.93 -31.92 -15.24
CA ALA A 29 15.16 -31.17 -15.19
C ALA A 29 14.95 -29.66 -15.39
N VAL A 30 15.48 -28.88 -14.46
CA VAL A 30 15.57 -27.42 -14.55
C VAL A 30 16.56 -27.05 -15.64
N THR A 31 16.06 -26.46 -16.72
CA THR A 31 16.89 -25.75 -17.71
C THR A 31 17.13 -24.34 -17.16
N PRO A 32 18.38 -23.83 -17.15
CA PRO A 32 18.65 -22.50 -16.60
C PRO A 32 18.18 -21.42 -17.57
N THR A 33 16.99 -20.85 -17.32
CA THR A 33 16.60 -19.58 -17.94
C THR A 33 17.26 -18.44 -17.17
N ALA A 34 18.04 -17.65 -17.91
CA ALA A 34 18.72 -16.44 -17.46
C ALA A 34 17.77 -15.47 -16.71
N PRO A 35 18.31 -14.63 -15.81
CA PRO A 35 17.51 -13.71 -15.00
C PRO A 35 16.68 -12.77 -15.88
N ASN A 36 15.37 -12.74 -15.66
CA ASN A 36 14.50 -11.67 -16.13
C ASN A 36 15.03 -10.37 -15.54
N ALA A 37 15.63 -9.53 -16.40
CA ALA A 37 15.86 -8.14 -16.08
C ALA A 37 14.49 -7.48 -15.77
N PRO A 38 14.40 -6.58 -14.78
CA PRO A 38 13.21 -5.77 -14.59
C PRO A 38 12.95 -4.98 -15.89
N PRO A 39 11.68 -4.79 -16.30
CA PRO A 39 11.39 -3.90 -17.41
C PRO A 39 11.86 -2.50 -17.01
N THR A 40 12.93 -2.04 -17.66
CA THR A 40 13.26 -0.62 -17.76
C THR A 40 12.19 0.01 -18.64
N GLY A 41 11.02 0.27 -18.06
CA GLY A 41 10.06 1.19 -18.63
C GLY A 41 10.59 2.60 -18.37
N GLU A 42 11.00 3.29 -19.44
CA GLU A 42 11.20 4.73 -19.41
C GLU A 42 9.95 5.42 -18.83
N PRO A 43 10.10 6.52 -18.06
CA PRO A 43 8.95 7.28 -17.63
C PRO A 43 8.37 7.98 -18.86
N ASP A 44 7.24 7.49 -19.36
CA ASP A 44 6.40 8.24 -20.29
C ASP A 44 6.02 9.57 -19.62
N GLY A 45 6.70 10.63 -20.05
CA GLY A 45 6.55 12.01 -19.59
C GLY A 45 5.25 12.68 -20.01
N ASN A 46 4.18 11.92 -20.20
CA ASN A 46 2.84 12.43 -20.40
C ASN A 46 1.97 11.96 -19.24
N SER A 47 1.94 12.77 -18.17
CA SER A 47 0.92 12.66 -17.13
C SER A 47 -0.43 12.92 -17.79
N MET A 48 -1.10 11.86 -18.22
CA MET A 48 -2.45 11.94 -18.76
C MET A 48 -3.39 12.06 -17.57
N ALA A 49 -4.27 13.06 -17.59
CA ALA A 49 -5.22 13.29 -16.52
C ALA A 49 -6.02 12.00 -16.24
N PRO A 50 -6.18 11.60 -14.97
CA PRO A 50 -6.90 10.39 -14.63
C PRO A 50 -8.39 10.54 -14.98
N ALA A 51 -8.96 9.54 -15.64
CA ALA A 51 -10.34 9.57 -16.16
C ALA A 51 -11.24 8.52 -15.48
N GLY A 52 -12.52 8.85 -15.28
CA GLY A 52 -13.52 7.97 -14.68
C GLY A 52 -14.05 8.43 -13.33
N ASP A 53 -15.10 7.77 -12.82
CA ASP A 53 -15.77 8.12 -11.55
C ASP A 53 -14.87 7.94 -10.32
N LEU A 54 -13.97 6.95 -10.33
CA LEU A 54 -13.00 6.78 -9.26
C LEU A 54 -11.88 7.84 -9.34
N ALA A 55 -11.47 8.23 -10.55
CA ALA A 55 -10.50 9.30 -10.75
C ALA A 55 -11.05 10.64 -10.26
N SER A 56 -12.29 11.00 -10.65
CA SER A 56 -12.94 12.22 -10.16
C SER A 56 -13.15 12.18 -8.64
N TRP A 57 -13.44 10.99 -8.10
CA TRP A 57 -13.51 10.81 -6.66
C TRP A 57 -12.14 10.95 -5.99
N MET A 58 -11.02 10.56 -6.59
CA MET A 58 -9.68 10.70 -5.97
C MET A 58 -9.23 12.17 -5.87
N ILE A 59 -9.65 13.03 -6.80
CA ILE A 59 -9.23 14.43 -6.84
C ILE A 59 -9.62 15.17 -5.56
N GLY A 60 -8.67 15.88 -4.95
CA GLY A 60 -8.86 16.63 -3.69
C GLY A 60 -7.84 16.25 -2.62
N THR A 61 -8.08 16.72 -1.39
CA THR A 61 -7.19 16.51 -0.25
C THR A 61 -7.75 15.43 0.67
N TRP A 62 -6.89 14.55 1.17
CA TRP A 62 -7.24 13.39 1.98
C TRP A 62 -6.33 13.28 3.19
N SER A 63 -6.92 12.98 4.34
CA SER A 63 -6.20 12.68 5.58
C SER A 63 -6.08 11.18 5.79
N PHE A 64 -4.87 10.74 6.17
CA PHE A 64 -4.61 9.38 6.68
C PHE A 64 -4.84 9.26 8.19
N ALA A 65 -4.90 10.40 8.90
CA ALA A 65 -5.03 10.48 10.35
C ALA A 65 -6.50 10.62 10.82
N GLY A 66 -7.45 10.79 9.89
CA GLY A 66 -8.86 11.04 10.20
C GLY A 66 -9.16 12.49 10.60
N GLU A 67 -8.18 13.39 10.50
CA GLU A 67 -8.33 14.83 10.76
C GLU A 67 -7.58 15.67 9.73
N CYS A 68 -8.16 16.81 9.33
CA CYS A 68 -7.66 17.66 8.24
C CYS A 68 -6.78 18.82 8.71
N SER A 69 -6.51 18.94 10.01
CA SER A 69 -5.73 20.02 10.60
C SER A 69 -4.23 19.75 10.66
N THR A 70 -3.77 18.62 10.12
CA THR A 70 -2.35 18.22 10.11
C THR A 70 -1.75 18.38 8.72
N ASP A 71 -0.42 18.38 8.65
CA ASP A 71 0.36 18.27 7.40
C ASP A 71 0.40 16.83 6.85
N LEU A 72 -0.17 15.86 7.58
CA LEU A 72 -0.29 14.46 7.17
C LEU A 72 -1.50 14.24 6.25
N VAL A 73 -1.54 15.03 5.18
CA VAL A 73 -2.53 14.95 4.11
C VAL A 73 -1.87 14.68 2.76
N VAL A 74 -2.64 14.13 1.83
CA VAL A 74 -2.29 14.00 0.42
C VAL A 74 -3.29 14.75 -0.44
N THR A 75 -2.79 15.51 -1.42
CA THR A 75 -3.59 16.21 -2.42
C THR A 75 -3.32 15.62 -3.79
N TYR A 76 -4.39 15.13 -4.42
CA TYR A 76 -4.41 14.64 -5.79
C TYR A 76 -5.08 15.69 -6.68
N GLU A 77 -4.31 16.41 -7.49
CA GLU A 77 -4.82 17.44 -8.38
C GLU A 77 -5.37 16.85 -9.68
N ALA A 78 -6.34 17.53 -10.30
CA ALA A 78 -6.97 17.08 -11.54
C ALA A 78 -6.02 16.99 -12.74
N ASP A 79 -4.94 17.78 -12.72
CA ASP A 79 -3.89 17.78 -13.74
C ASP A 79 -2.82 16.69 -13.53
N GLY A 80 -2.99 15.85 -12.50
CA GLY A 80 -2.06 14.80 -12.14
C GLY A 80 -0.92 15.24 -11.23
N ARG A 81 -0.92 16.47 -10.70
CA ARG A 81 0.04 16.87 -9.65
C ARG A 81 -0.29 16.23 -8.30
N LEU A 82 0.76 15.98 -7.51
CA LEU A 82 0.68 15.37 -6.19
C LEU A 82 1.45 16.20 -5.16
N GLU A 83 0.85 16.37 -3.99
CA GLU A 83 1.53 16.78 -2.76
C GLU A 83 1.14 15.82 -1.63
N ASN A 84 2.11 15.14 -1.01
CA ASN A 84 1.86 14.09 -0.01
C ASN A 84 2.83 14.23 1.16
N ALA A 85 2.40 14.87 2.26
CA ALA A 85 3.20 15.05 3.47
C ALA A 85 4.65 15.49 3.18
N GLY A 86 4.82 16.56 2.39
CA GLY A 86 6.13 17.08 1.99
C GLY A 86 6.78 16.38 0.79
N ASN A 87 6.19 15.33 0.22
CA ASN A 87 6.58 14.78 -1.08
C ASN A 87 5.84 15.51 -2.20
N ILE A 88 6.56 15.91 -3.24
CA ILE A 88 6.00 16.62 -4.40
C ILE A 88 6.24 15.77 -5.64
N GLY A 89 5.20 15.59 -6.45
CA GLY A 89 5.26 14.64 -7.54
C GLY A 89 4.10 14.72 -8.52
N THR A 90 3.88 13.59 -9.18
CA THR A 90 2.71 13.34 -10.02
C THR A 90 1.99 12.09 -9.56
N TRP A 91 0.72 11.94 -9.93
CA TRP A 91 -0.07 10.75 -9.70
C TRP A 91 -0.85 10.36 -10.94
N LYS A 92 -1.17 9.07 -11.02
CA LYS A 92 -2.10 8.51 -12.01
C LYS A 92 -2.92 7.39 -11.39
N LEU A 93 -4.09 7.14 -11.97
CA LEU A 93 -4.97 6.04 -11.61
C LEU A 93 -5.21 5.16 -12.84
N ASP A 94 -4.99 3.86 -12.70
CA ASP A 94 -5.33 2.83 -13.68
C ASP A 94 -6.20 1.76 -13.02
N GLY A 95 -7.49 1.70 -13.40
CA GLY A 95 -8.49 0.95 -12.65
C GLY A 95 -8.60 1.43 -11.21
N ASP A 96 -8.24 0.58 -10.25
CA ASP A 96 -8.17 0.88 -8.82
C ASP A 96 -6.74 1.14 -8.33
N THR A 97 -5.75 1.10 -9.22
CA THR A 97 -4.34 1.20 -8.84
C THR A 97 -3.83 2.61 -9.00
N VAL A 98 -3.42 3.22 -7.89
CA VAL A 98 -2.76 4.52 -7.85
C VAL A 98 -1.26 4.32 -8.02
N THR A 99 -0.65 5.13 -8.86
CA THR A 99 0.82 5.26 -8.94
C THR A 99 1.19 6.71 -8.64
N GLU A 100 1.92 6.93 -7.55
CA GLU A 100 2.57 8.21 -7.25
C GLU A 100 4.01 8.16 -7.76
N THR A 101 4.47 9.25 -8.37
CA THR A 101 5.87 9.43 -8.79
C THR A 101 6.40 10.68 -8.12
N ILE A 102 7.27 10.50 -7.13
CA ILE A 102 7.84 11.58 -6.32
C ILE A 102 9.08 12.13 -7.01
N HIS A 103 9.13 13.43 -7.21
CA HIS A 103 10.25 14.12 -7.84
C HIS A 103 11.05 14.95 -6.83
N GLU A 104 10.39 15.45 -5.77
CA GLU A 104 10.98 16.34 -4.79
C GLU A 104 10.45 16.03 -3.39
N ARG A 105 11.21 16.42 -2.36
CA ARG A 105 10.83 16.26 -0.94
C ARG A 105 11.22 17.47 -0.14
N VAL A 106 10.43 17.83 0.86
CA VAL A 106 10.85 18.81 1.87
C VAL A 106 11.97 18.19 2.69
N ALA A 107 13.14 18.82 2.67
CA ALA A 107 14.32 18.42 3.40
C ALA A 107 14.14 18.77 4.89
N LEU A 108 13.87 17.76 5.70
CA LEU A 108 13.64 17.90 7.15
C LEU A 108 14.87 18.39 7.92
N ASP A 109 16.07 18.26 7.33
CA ASP A 109 17.35 18.70 7.90
C ASP A 109 17.78 20.10 7.44
N SER A 110 17.04 20.70 6.51
CA SER A 110 17.34 22.05 6.08
C SER A 110 16.82 23.04 7.12
N GLU A 111 17.72 23.89 7.63
CA GLU A 111 17.43 24.94 8.61
C GLU A 111 16.31 25.92 8.16
N TYR A 112 15.93 25.86 6.87
CA TYR A 112 14.96 26.74 6.21
C TYR A 112 13.81 26.02 5.50
N GLY A 113 13.61 24.70 5.67
CA GLY A 113 12.50 23.97 5.03
C GLY A 113 12.56 23.96 3.49
N GLY A 114 13.76 23.81 2.95
CA GLY A 114 14.00 23.72 1.50
C GLY A 114 13.43 22.45 0.89
N VAL A 115 13.13 22.52 -0.41
CA VAL A 115 12.70 21.37 -1.21
C VAL A 115 13.94 20.79 -1.91
N GLU A 116 14.22 19.51 -1.67
CA GLU A 116 15.26 18.75 -2.36
C GLU A 116 14.68 18.01 -3.56
N LYS A 117 15.31 18.18 -4.72
CA LYS A 117 15.00 17.40 -5.92
C LYS A 117 15.70 16.04 -5.87
N LEU A 118 14.93 14.97 -6.07
CA LEU A 118 15.48 13.61 -6.11
C LEU A 118 16.29 13.38 -7.39
N LYS A 119 17.44 12.72 -7.25
CA LYS A 119 18.29 12.33 -8.40
C LYS A 119 17.58 11.38 -9.37
N SER A 120 16.64 10.59 -8.86
CA SER A 120 15.78 9.71 -9.64
C SER A 120 14.40 9.71 -8.99
N PRO A 121 13.31 9.78 -9.78
CA PRO A 121 11.97 9.76 -9.21
C PRO A 121 11.71 8.44 -8.48
N GLU A 122 11.06 8.53 -7.32
CA GLU A 122 10.61 7.36 -6.57
C GLU A 122 9.16 7.05 -6.88
N GLN A 123 8.83 5.78 -7.07
CA GLN A 123 7.46 5.37 -7.38
C GLN A 123 6.83 4.59 -6.22
N LEU A 124 5.60 4.96 -5.87
CA LEU A 124 4.75 4.26 -4.92
C LEU A 124 3.52 3.74 -5.66
N ARG A 125 3.17 2.48 -5.44
CA ARG A 125 1.99 1.84 -6.04
C ARG A 125 1.15 1.17 -4.97
N TYR A 126 -0.15 1.43 -4.99
CA TYR A 126 -1.13 0.85 -4.08
C TYR A 126 -2.51 0.88 -4.73
N THR A 127 -3.48 0.16 -4.17
CA THR A 127 -4.86 0.20 -4.65
C THR A 127 -5.74 1.09 -3.79
N VAL A 128 -6.85 1.57 -4.35
CA VAL A 128 -7.84 2.38 -3.65
C VAL A 128 -9.24 1.82 -3.85
N SER A 129 -10.04 1.85 -2.78
CA SER A 129 -11.47 1.54 -2.83
C SER A 129 -12.27 2.68 -2.20
N ARG A 130 -13.35 3.08 -2.87
CA ARG A 130 -14.29 4.09 -2.39
C ARG A 130 -15.31 3.43 -1.46
N THR A 131 -15.46 3.97 -0.24
CA THR A 131 -16.53 3.58 0.68
C THR A 131 -17.76 4.46 0.49
N ASP A 132 -17.56 5.77 0.46
CA ASP A 132 -18.60 6.77 0.18
C ASP A 132 -17.99 8.04 -0.45
N GLN A 133 -18.72 9.17 -0.48
CA GLN A 133 -18.23 10.41 -1.07
C GLN A 133 -17.03 11.04 -0.35
N LYS A 134 -16.82 10.71 0.92
CA LYS A 134 -15.80 11.31 1.80
C LYS A 134 -14.86 10.29 2.42
N HIS A 135 -15.10 8.99 2.26
CA HIS A 135 -14.27 7.94 2.86
C HIS A 135 -13.87 6.88 1.85
N GLY A 136 -12.68 6.33 2.04
CA GLY A 136 -12.20 5.17 1.30
C GLY A 136 -11.07 4.46 2.04
N VAL A 137 -10.49 3.47 1.37
CA VAL A 137 -9.38 2.67 1.90
C VAL A 137 -8.32 2.55 0.83
N LEU A 138 -7.08 2.91 1.18
CA LEU A 138 -5.89 2.58 0.41
C LEU A 138 -5.33 1.24 0.89
N THR A 139 -4.90 0.38 -0.02
CA THR A 139 -4.17 -0.85 0.32
C THR A 139 -2.70 -0.71 -0.04
N ILE A 140 -1.89 -0.35 0.94
CA ILE A 140 -0.46 -0.08 0.78
C ILE A 140 0.32 -1.27 1.33
N ASN A 141 1.10 -1.96 0.49
CA ASN A 141 1.87 -3.15 0.90
C ASN A 141 1.02 -4.21 1.64
N GLY A 142 -0.22 -4.41 1.19
CA GLY A 142 -1.19 -5.34 1.79
C GLY A 142 -1.86 -4.85 3.08
N ARG A 143 -1.61 -3.60 3.52
CA ARG A 143 -2.25 -3.00 4.69
C ARG A 143 -3.35 -2.03 4.27
N ALA A 144 -4.52 -2.18 4.87
CA ALA A 144 -5.62 -1.25 4.72
C ALA A 144 -5.37 0.03 5.53
N VAL A 145 -5.40 1.17 4.87
CA VAL A 145 -5.24 2.51 5.44
C VAL A 145 -6.52 3.29 5.12
N PRO A 146 -7.37 3.58 6.11
CA PRO A 146 -8.57 4.40 5.89
C PRO A 146 -8.14 5.83 5.55
N ILE A 147 -8.86 6.44 4.61
CA ILE A 147 -8.67 7.84 4.25
C ILE A 147 -10.00 8.58 4.34
N GLN A 148 -9.92 9.85 4.74
CA GLN A 148 -11.05 10.76 4.81
C GLN A 148 -10.77 12.00 4.00
N ARG A 149 -11.78 12.47 3.27
CA ARG A 149 -11.73 13.71 2.50
C ARG A 149 -11.69 14.92 3.43
N CYS A 150 -10.77 15.82 3.11
CA CYS A 150 -10.76 17.22 3.47
C CYS A 150 -11.42 18.01 2.33
#